data_AF-A0A2H3CCS0-F1
#
_entry.id   AF-A0A2H3CCS0-F1
#
_cell.length_a   1.000
_cell.length_b   1.000
_cell.length_c   1.000
_cell.angle_alpha   90.00
_cell.angle_beta   90.00
_cell.angle_gamma   90.00
#
_symmetry.space_group_name_H-M   'P 1'
#
loop_
_entity.id
_entity.type
_entity.pdbx_description
1 polymer ?
#
loop_
_entity_poly.entity_id
_entity_poly.type
_entity_poly.pdbx_seq_one_letter_code
_entity_poly.pdbx_strand_id
1 'polypeptide(L)'
;MTYDPTNYELYNRLLTSQVKILEYVAPGREDYDYDEQTDALNELYRSMAYWLKELWHIMMKDGADCKRISKCLSLCLDHANDAEGIIHPIAFYDAGCSLRIDSLDEKKRKRIIYDRCALIPEHLCWMYRELMVVAQSRHQLGDFYDIEGDTINLGLEQETKKLLRPREQLEECRAGAKFPAAHYRDAHWDTAMIEGALAIYAEDDESEEDEDEEDEEEDIDKESQ
;
A
#
# COMPACT_ATOMS: atom_id res chain seq x y z
N MET A 1 -0.41 17.49 24.68
CA MET A 1 -0.33 16.34 23.76
C MET A 1 -1.15 16.69 22.54
N THR A 2 -0.51 16.79 21.38
CA THR A 2 -1.20 16.90 20.09
C THR A 2 -1.92 15.58 19.83
N TYR A 3 -3.18 15.64 19.41
CA TYR A 3 -3.97 14.45 19.07
C TYR A 3 -3.40 13.83 17.78
N ASP A 4 -3.01 12.55 17.84
CA ASP A 4 -2.61 11.78 16.67
C ASP A 4 -3.79 10.94 16.19
N PRO A 5 -4.45 11.30 15.08
CA PRO A 5 -5.61 10.57 14.58
C PRO A 5 -5.26 9.15 14.13
N THR A 6 -4.00 8.86 13.82
CA THR A 6 -3.54 7.54 13.36
C THR A 6 -3.34 6.53 14.48
N ASN A 7 -3.31 7.00 15.74
CA ASN A 7 -3.02 6.16 16.91
C ASN A 7 -1.70 5.35 16.78
N TYR A 8 -0.70 5.87 16.07
CA TYR A 8 0.54 5.15 15.75
C TYR A 8 1.21 4.51 16.97
N GLU A 9 1.39 5.25 18.07
CA GLU A 9 2.06 4.73 19.28
C GLU A 9 1.24 3.65 20.00
N LEU A 10 -0.08 3.64 19.82
CA LEU A 10 -0.93 2.57 20.34
C LEU A 10 -0.70 1.29 19.54
N TYR A 11 -0.80 1.38 18.21
CA TYR A 11 -0.63 0.23 17.34
C TYR A 11 0.79 -0.30 17.33
N ASN A 12 1.81 0.56 17.35
CA ASN A 12 3.20 0.14 17.51
C ASN A 12 3.39 -0.76 18.73
N ARG A 13 2.90 -0.33 19.91
CA ARG A 13 2.97 -1.13 21.13
C ARG A 13 2.16 -2.43 21.04
N LEU A 14 0.99 -2.39 20.42
CA LEU A 14 0.14 -3.57 20.22
C LEU A 14 0.82 -4.61 19.33
N LEU A 15 1.25 -4.21 18.14
CA LEU A 15 1.88 -5.08 17.14
C LEU A 15 3.19 -5.65 17.68
N THR A 16 4.03 -4.82 18.32
CA THR A 16 5.26 -5.28 18.97
C THR A 16 4.96 -6.32 20.06
N SER A 17 3.89 -6.12 20.85
CA SER A 17 3.49 -7.10 21.86
C SER A 17 3.01 -8.42 21.23
N GLN A 18 2.34 -8.36 20.09
CA GLN A 18 1.85 -9.54 19.37
C GLN A 18 3.00 -10.32 18.70
N VAL A 19 3.99 -9.63 18.12
CA VAL A 19 5.22 -10.26 17.62
C VAL A 19 5.97 -10.97 18.76
N LYS A 20 6.06 -10.39 19.95
CA LYS A 20 6.65 -11.08 21.12
C LYS A 20 5.88 -12.32 21.55
N ILE A 21 4.56 -12.34 21.38
CA ILE A 21 3.75 -13.53 21.63
C ILE A 21 4.09 -14.60 20.59
N LEU A 22 4.22 -14.21 19.31
CA LEU A 22 4.67 -15.10 18.23
C LEU A 22 6.03 -15.73 18.54
N GLU A 23 7.02 -14.92 18.94
CA GLU A 23 8.34 -15.41 19.36
C GLU A 23 8.26 -16.45 20.49
N TYR A 24 7.31 -16.28 21.42
CA TYR A 24 7.11 -17.18 22.55
C TYR A 24 6.43 -18.50 22.17
N VAL A 25 5.46 -18.48 21.26
CA VAL A 25 4.74 -19.69 20.80
C VAL A 25 5.49 -20.43 19.70
N ALA A 26 6.53 -19.82 19.13
CA ALA A 26 7.31 -20.38 18.03
C ALA A 26 8.64 -21.11 18.37
N PRO A 27 8.98 -21.64 19.57
CA PRO A 27 10.33 -22.19 19.79
C PRO A 27 10.55 -23.62 19.25
N GLY A 28 11.68 -23.78 18.53
CA GLY A 28 12.04 -24.92 17.68
C GLY A 28 12.10 -26.33 18.29
N ARG A 29 11.38 -27.28 17.67
CA ARG A 29 11.79 -28.65 17.24
C ARG A 29 10.56 -29.52 16.97
N GLU A 30 10.63 -30.26 15.84
CA GLU A 30 10.00 -31.53 15.43
C GLU A 30 8.50 -31.83 15.67
N ASP A 31 7.80 -31.21 16.63
CA ASP A 31 6.47 -31.66 17.09
C ASP A 31 5.40 -30.53 17.16
N TYR A 32 5.52 -29.46 16.37
CA TYR A 32 4.77 -28.21 16.58
C TYR A 32 3.24 -28.28 16.58
N ASP A 33 2.65 -27.55 17.52
CA ASP A 33 1.25 -27.12 17.54
C ASP A 33 1.05 -25.98 16.53
N TYR A 34 0.81 -26.39 15.29
CA TYR A 34 0.53 -25.54 14.14
C TYR A 34 -0.62 -24.55 14.38
N ASP A 35 -1.60 -24.97 15.17
CA ASP A 35 -2.81 -24.19 15.41
C ASP A 35 -2.50 -22.99 16.31
N GLU A 36 -1.66 -23.13 17.33
CA GLU A 36 -1.26 -22.03 18.22
C GLU A 36 -0.51 -20.92 17.48
N GLN A 37 0.41 -21.27 16.56
CA GLN A 37 1.10 -20.28 15.73
C GLN A 37 0.14 -19.55 14.79
N THR A 38 -0.74 -20.31 14.15
CA THR A 38 -1.73 -19.76 13.21
C THR A 38 -2.70 -18.81 13.93
N ASP A 39 -3.15 -19.16 15.14
CA ASP A 39 -4.02 -18.30 15.95
C ASP A 39 -3.33 -17.00 16.36
N ALA A 40 -2.08 -17.08 16.80
CA ALA A 40 -1.31 -15.89 17.16
C ALA A 40 -1.02 -14.98 15.95
N LEU A 41 -0.74 -15.56 14.78
CA LEU A 41 -0.56 -14.80 13.53
C LEU A 41 -1.86 -14.14 13.09
N ASN A 42 -2.97 -14.88 13.17
CA ASN A 42 -4.29 -14.35 12.84
C ASN A 42 -4.67 -13.15 13.72
N GLU A 43 -4.27 -13.15 15.00
CA GLU A 43 -4.52 -12.02 15.90
C GLU A 43 -3.71 -10.77 15.52
N LEU A 44 -2.43 -10.96 15.16
CA LEU A 44 -1.59 -9.90 14.60
C LEU A 44 -2.23 -9.32 13.32
N TYR A 45 -2.58 -10.19 12.37
CA TYR A 45 -3.16 -9.79 11.09
C TYR A 45 -4.52 -9.12 11.24
N ARG A 46 -5.39 -9.57 12.15
CA ARG A 46 -6.66 -8.90 12.48
C ARG A 46 -6.44 -7.49 13.01
N SER A 47 -5.42 -7.31 13.85
CA SER A 47 -5.08 -6.00 14.42
C SER A 47 -4.59 -5.05 13.33
N MET A 48 -3.73 -5.54 12.43
CA MET A 48 -3.30 -4.79 11.25
C MET A 48 -4.48 -4.46 10.33
N ALA A 49 -5.31 -5.43 9.95
CA ALA A 49 -6.45 -5.20 9.06
C ALA A 49 -7.46 -4.20 9.63
N TYR A 50 -7.72 -4.28 10.94
CA TYR A 50 -8.53 -3.29 11.64
C TYR A 50 -7.91 -1.89 11.53
N TRP A 51 -6.60 -1.77 11.75
CA TRP A 51 -5.91 -0.50 11.64
C TRP A 51 -5.86 0.05 10.22
N LEU A 52 -5.57 -0.79 9.21
CA LEU A 52 -5.57 -0.41 7.80
C LEU A 52 -6.91 0.20 7.39
N LYS A 53 -8.02 -0.36 7.89
CA LYS A 53 -9.35 0.23 7.71
C LYS A 53 -9.46 1.62 8.33
N GLU A 54 -9.00 1.82 9.56
CA GLU A 54 -9.00 3.14 10.20
C GLU A 54 -8.13 4.15 9.44
N LEU A 55 -6.93 3.73 9.02
CA LEU A 55 -6.00 4.54 8.23
C LEU A 55 -6.62 4.97 6.91
N TRP A 56 -7.33 4.08 6.21
CA TRP A 56 -8.04 4.43 4.99
C TRP A 56 -9.08 5.53 5.24
N HIS A 57 -9.86 5.42 6.32
CA HIS A 57 -10.82 6.46 6.69
C HIS A 57 -10.18 7.79 7.08
N ILE A 58 -8.96 7.77 7.63
CA ILE A 58 -8.19 8.97 7.96
C ILE A 58 -7.66 9.60 6.66
N MET A 59 -7.08 8.80 5.76
CA MET A 59 -6.56 9.22 4.46
C MET A 59 -7.60 10.00 3.65
N MET A 60 -8.85 9.52 3.65
CA MET A 60 -9.94 10.16 2.90
C MET A 60 -10.46 11.47 3.49
N LYS A 61 -10.01 11.87 4.69
CA LYS A 61 -10.38 13.18 5.26
C LYS A 61 -9.59 14.31 4.59
N ASP A 62 -10.21 15.47 4.49
CA ASP A 62 -9.54 16.69 4.04
C ASP A 62 -8.38 17.03 4.99
N GLY A 63 -7.20 17.30 4.43
CA GLY A 63 -6.00 17.64 5.19
C GLY A 63 -5.38 16.47 5.96
N ALA A 64 -5.63 15.22 5.54
CA ALA A 64 -4.92 14.07 6.06
C ALA A 64 -3.40 14.19 5.80
N ASP A 65 -2.61 13.76 6.78
CA ASP A 65 -1.14 13.69 6.68
C ASP A 65 -0.74 12.38 6.01
N CYS A 66 -0.51 12.43 4.70
CA CYS A 66 -0.22 11.26 3.88
C CYS A 66 1.11 10.61 4.29
N LYS A 67 2.14 11.39 4.63
CA LYS A 67 3.43 10.87 5.14
C LYS A 67 3.25 10.09 6.45
N ARG A 68 2.45 10.62 7.37
CA ARG A 68 2.16 9.92 8.64
C ARG A 68 1.46 8.59 8.39
N ILE A 69 0.54 8.54 7.43
CA ILE A 69 -0.15 7.30 7.05
C ILE A 69 0.84 6.31 6.41
N SER A 70 1.72 6.77 5.50
CA SER A 70 2.79 5.96 4.92
C SER A 70 3.65 5.29 5.99
N LYS A 71 4.05 6.06 7.02
CA LYS A 71 4.79 5.54 8.17
C LYS A 71 4.03 4.47 8.97
N CYS A 72 2.70 4.57 9.04
CA CYS A 72 1.87 3.52 9.68
C CYS A 72 1.82 2.25 8.82
N LEU A 73 1.74 2.38 7.49
CA LEU A 73 1.76 1.25 6.56
C LEU A 73 3.11 0.52 6.60
N SER A 74 4.21 1.26 6.62
CA SER A 74 5.56 0.72 6.78
C SER A 74 5.68 -0.12 8.06
N LEU A 75 5.16 0.40 9.17
CA LEU A 75 5.16 -0.31 10.45
C LEU A 75 4.41 -1.65 10.39
N CYS A 76 3.29 -1.71 9.67
CA CYS A 76 2.57 -2.96 9.44
C CYS A 76 3.42 -3.96 8.64
N LEU A 77 4.15 -3.49 7.62
CA LEU A 77 5.02 -4.38 6.84
C LEU A 77 6.17 -4.92 7.70
N ASP A 78 6.83 -4.06 8.46
CA ASP A 78 7.94 -4.45 9.34
C ASP A 78 7.53 -5.59 10.27
N HIS A 79 6.38 -5.44 10.94
CA HIS A 79 5.88 -6.48 11.85
C HIS A 79 5.38 -7.74 11.12
N ALA A 80 4.90 -7.62 9.88
CA ALA A 80 4.53 -8.79 9.06
C ALA A 80 5.78 -9.58 8.64
N ASN A 81 6.85 -8.89 8.26
CA ASN A 81 8.14 -9.50 7.92
C ASN A 81 8.81 -10.12 9.15
N ASP A 82 8.74 -9.46 10.31
CA ASP A 82 9.21 -10.04 11.57
C ASP A 82 8.48 -11.36 11.87
N ALA A 83 7.15 -11.39 11.69
CA ALA A 83 6.35 -12.61 11.86
C ALA A 83 6.73 -13.71 10.86
N GLU A 84 7.00 -13.39 9.60
CA GLU A 84 7.46 -14.34 8.59
C GLU A 84 8.78 -15.02 9.02
N GLY A 85 9.70 -14.26 9.63
CA GLY A 85 10.97 -14.78 10.13
C GLY A 85 10.86 -15.68 11.37
N ILE A 86 9.71 -15.66 12.06
CA ILE A 86 9.47 -16.39 13.31
C ILE A 86 8.67 -17.69 13.06
N ILE A 87 7.67 -17.62 12.19
CA ILE A 87 6.61 -18.64 12.07
C ILE A 87 6.97 -19.71 11.04
N HIS A 88 6.43 -20.92 11.21
CA HIS A 88 6.57 -21.96 10.21
C HIS A 88 5.95 -21.51 8.86
N PRO A 89 6.62 -21.68 7.70
CA PRO A 89 6.15 -21.14 6.42
C PRO A 89 4.72 -21.56 6.04
N ILE A 90 4.32 -22.80 6.34
CA ILE A 90 2.94 -23.26 6.08
C ILE A 90 1.92 -22.45 6.89
N ALA A 91 2.18 -22.21 8.18
CA ALA A 91 1.27 -21.43 9.04
C ALA A 91 1.19 -19.97 8.56
N PHE A 92 2.31 -19.45 8.07
CA PHE A 92 2.36 -18.11 7.49
C PHE A 92 1.51 -17.97 6.23
N TYR A 93 1.65 -18.88 5.25
CA TYR A 93 0.91 -18.81 3.99
C TYR A 93 -0.56 -19.23 4.10
N ASP A 94 -0.92 -20.05 5.09
CA ASP A 94 -2.33 -20.39 5.37
C ASP A 94 -3.07 -19.27 6.11
N ALA A 95 -2.34 -18.36 6.78
CA ALA A 95 -2.92 -17.23 7.51
C ALA A 95 -3.37 -16.11 6.56
N GLY A 96 -4.48 -16.33 5.84
CA GLY A 96 -5.17 -15.28 5.12
C GLY A 96 -5.90 -14.34 6.09
N CYS A 97 -5.77 -13.02 5.89
CA CYS A 97 -6.56 -12.04 6.62
C CYS A 97 -7.67 -11.47 5.74
N SER A 98 -8.88 -11.33 6.30
CA SER A 98 -9.95 -10.63 5.61
C SER A 98 -9.94 -9.15 5.96
N LEU A 99 -9.73 -8.31 4.95
CA LEU A 99 -9.90 -6.86 5.05
C LEU A 99 -11.12 -6.42 4.25
N ARG A 100 -12.03 -5.75 4.94
CA ARG A 100 -13.23 -5.14 4.34
C ARG A 100 -13.35 -3.67 4.72
N ILE A 101 -13.22 -2.82 3.71
CA ILE A 101 -13.36 -1.38 3.83
C ILE A 101 -14.65 -0.94 3.15
N ASP A 102 -15.39 -0.10 3.86
CA ASP A 102 -16.63 0.48 3.40
C ASP A 102 -16.53 2.00 3.43
N SER A 103 -17.14 2.66 2.45
CA SER A 103 -17.26 4.10 2.37
C SER A 103 -18.73 4.49 2.25
N LEU A 104 -19.05 5.75 2.53
CA LEU A 104 -20.38 6.29 2.28
C LEU A 104 -20.41 6.89 0.87
N ASP A 105 -21.41 6.52 0.07
CA ASP A 105 -21.68 7.22 -1.19
C ASP A 105 -22.23 8.64 -0.93
N GLU A 106 -22.41 9.42 -2.00
CA GLU A 106 -23.00 10.77 -1.95
C GLU A 106 -24.37 10.80 -1.24
N LYS A 107 -25.09 9.67 -1.22
CA LYS A 107 -26.40 9.50 -0.59
C LYS A 107 -26.29 8.93 0.83
N LYS A 108 -25.10 8.93 1.43
CA LYS A 108 -24.78 8.37 2.76
C LYS A 108 -25.10 6.87 2.89
N ARG A 109 -25.10 6.13 1.78
CA ARG A 109 -25.28 4.68 1.80
C ARG A 109 -23.94 4.01 1.87
N LYS A 110 -23.84 3.00 2.73
CA LYS A 110 -22.64 2.18 2.88
C LYS A 110 -22.37 1.41 1.58
N ARG A 111 -21.18 1.59 1.05
CA ARG A 111 -20.66 0.91 -0.14
C ARG A 111 -19.36 0.23 0.21
N ILE A 112 -19.20 -1.01 -0.22
CA ILE A 112 -17.95 -1.76 -0.04
C ILE A 112 -17.00 -1.36 -1.16
N ILE A 113 -15.81 -0.91 -0.80
CA ILE A 113 -14.77 -0.44 -1.73
C ILE A 113 -13.54 -1.35 -1.75
N TYR A 114 -13.39 -2.18 -0.71
CA TYR A 114 -12.38 -3.23 -0.65
C TYR A 114 -12.95 -4.40 0.15
N ASP A 115 -12.81 -5.62 -0.36
CA ASP A 115 -13.28 -6.85 0.30
C ASP A 115 -12.47 -8.02 -0.23
N ARG A 116 -11.38 -8.35 0.47
CA ARG A 116 -10.43 -9.38 0.04
C ARG A 116 -9.92 -10.17 1.23
N CYS A 117 -9.72 -11.47 1.05
CA CYS A 117 -8.92 -12.30 1.92
C CYS A 117 -7.54 -12.47 1.28
N ALA A 118 -6.48 -11.97 1.91
CA ALA A 118 -5.13 -12.00 1.39
C ALA A 118 -4.10 -11.89 2.54
N LEU A 119 -2.81 -12.01 2.21
CA LEU A 119 -1.74 -11.67 3.16
C LEU A 119 -1.65 -10.15 3.37
N ILE A 120 -1.08 -9.73 4.49
CA ILE A 120 -0.90 -8.30 4.82
C ILE A 120 -0.16 -7.52 3.72
N PRO A 121 0.95 -8.02 3.11
CA PRO A 121 1.61 -7.30 2.02
C PRO A 121 0.68 -6.95 0.86
N GLU A 122 -0.25 -7.84 0.50
CA GLU A 122 -1.21 -7.57 -0.58
C GLU A 122 -2.23 -6.49 -0.21
N HIS A 123 -2.64 -6.41 1.06
CA HIS A 123 -3.46 -5.32 1.56
C HIS A 123 -2.69 -3.99 1.58
N LEU A 124 -1.39 -4.04 1.91
CA LEU A 124 -0.51 -2.88 1.92
C LEU A 124 -0.28 -2.32 0.52
N CYS A 125 -0.04 -3.16 -0.50
CA CYS A 125 0.07 -2.69 -1.88
C CYS A 125 -1.20 -1.92 -2.32
N TRP A 126 -2.38 -2.41 -1.95
CA TRP A 126 -3.63 -1.70 -2.24
C TRP A 126 -3.73 -0.36 -1.49
N MET A 127 -3.34 -0.34 -0.21
CA MET A 127 -3.33 0.89 0.59
C MET A 127 -2.33 1.92 0.06
N TYR A 128 -1.12 1.50 -0.36
CA TYR A 128 -0.13 2.37 -0.97
C TYR A 128 -0.59 2.94 -2.30
N ARG A 129 -1.22 2.11 -3.14
CA ARG A 129 -1.86 2.58 -4.38
C ARG A 129 -2.87 3.69 -4.09
N GLU A 130 -3.78 3.47 -3.14
CA GLU A 130 -4.75 4.49 -2.75
C GLU A 130 -4.08 5.77 -2.23
N LEU A 131 -3.05 5.62 -1.41
CA LEU A 131 -2.31 6.75 -0.83
C LEU A 131 -1.59 7.58 -1.90
N MET A 132 -0.95 6.94 -2.88
CA MET A 132 -0.32 7.60 -4.03
C MET A 132 -1.35 8.38 -4.85
N VAL A 133 -2.49 7.75 -5.19
CA VAL A 133 -3.58 8.41 -5.93
C VAL A 133 -4.14 9.60 -5.15
N VAL A 134 -4.33 9.46 -3.84
CA VAL A 134 -4.80 10.55 -2.97
C VAL A 134 -3.78 11.70 -2.93
N ALA A 135 -2.50 11.41 -2.72
CA ALA A 135 -1.44 12.41 -2.70
C ALA A 135 -1.39 13.20 -4.02
N GLN A 136 -1.45 12.50 -5.16
CA GLN A 136 -1.48 13.14 -6.47
C GLN A 136 -2.74 13.99 -6.69
N SER A 137 -3.92 13.43 -6.39
CA SER A 137 -5.21 14.14 -6.53
C SER A 137 -5.30 15.43 -5.71
N ARG A 138 -4.50 15.54 -4.64
CA ARG A 138 -4.44 16.70 -3.73
C ARG A 138 -3.25 17.61 -4.03
N HIS A 139 -2.51 17.33 -5.10
CA HIS A 139 -1.29 18.04 -5.48
C HIS A 139 -0.23 18.09 -4.37
N GLN A 140 -0.14 17.02 -3.57
CA GLN A 140 0.86 16.85 -2.52
C GLN A 140 2.08 16.12 -3.09
N LEU A 141 2.73 16.68 -4.10
CA LEU A 141 3.83 16.01 -4.85
C LEU A 141 4.99 15.58 -3.94
N GLY A 142 5.35 16.42 -2.96
CA GLY A 142 6.38 16.08 -1.98
C GLY A 142 5.98 14.97 -0.99
N ASP A 143 4.68 14.66 -0.86
CA ASP A 143 4.23 13.48 -0.14
C ASP A 143 4.24 12.27 -1.09
N PHE A 144 3.81 12.46 -2.34
CA PHE A 144 3.81 11.43 -3.37
C PHE A 144 5.20 10.77 -3.55
N TYR A 145 6.26 11.56 -3.79
CA TYR A 145 7.60 11.00 -3.99
C TYR A 145 8.15 10.29 -2.75
N ASP A 146 7.82 10.79 -1.55
CA ASP A 146 8.19 10.11 -0.31
C ASP A 146 7.47 8.76 -0.18
N ILE A 147 6.18 8.71 -0.52
CA ILE A 147 5.40 7.47 -0.51
C ILE A 147 5.93 6.50 -1.57
N GLU A 148 6.23 6.97 -2.78
CA GLU A 148 6.83 6.15 -3.83
C GLU A 148 8.18 5.57 -3.36
N GLY A 149 9.05 6.42 -2.81
CA GLY A 149 10.30 6.00 -2.20
C GLY A 149 10.12 4.96 -1.09
N ASP A 150 9.10 5.10 -0.25
CA ASP A 150 8.74 4.08 0.74
C ASP A 150 8.37 2.75 0.06
N THR A 151 7.57 2.75 -1.01
CA THR A 151 7.23 1.50 -1.73
C THR A 151 8.45 0.82 -2.35
N ILE A 152 9.42 1.59 -2.85
CA ILE A 152 10.69 1.07 -3.38
C ILE A 152 11.51 0.45 -2.26
N ASN A 153 11.72 1.19 -1.17
CA ASN A 153 12.52 0.74 -0.02
C ASN A 153 11.95 -0.54 0.62
N LEU A 154 10.63 -0.70 0.58
CA LEU A 154 9.92 -1.86 1.12
C LEU A 154 9.79 -3.02 0.11
N GLY A 155 10.25 -2.86 -1.13
CA GLY A 155 10.14 -3.89 -2.18
C GLY A 155 8.70 -4.13 -2.67
N LEU A 156 7.81 -3.14 -2.50
CA LEU A 156 6.39 -3.23 -2.88
C LEU A 156 6.05 -2.48 -4.18
N GLU A 157 6.99 -1.75 -4.76
CA GLU A 157 6.77 -0.86 -5.92
C GLU A 157 6.03 -1.57 -7.07
N GLN A 158 6.60 -2.66 -7.59
CA GLN A 158 6.03 -3.38 -8.74
C GLN A 158 4.63 -3.90 -8.44
N GLU A 159 4.41 -4.46 -7.25
CA GLU A 159 3.10 -4.97 -6.86
C GLU A 159 2.09 -3.85 -6.64
N THR A 160 2.53 -2.67 -6.20
CA THR A 160 1.67 -1.48 -6.05
C THR A 160 1.29 -0.90 -7.42
N LYS A 161 2.27 -0.73 -8.32
CA LYS A 161 2.05 -0.25 -9.70
C LYS A 161 1.14 -1.18 -10.50
N LYS A 162 1.26 -2.51 -10.35
CA LYS A 162 0.35 -3.50 -10.97
C LYS A 162 -1.13 -3.34 -10.57
N LEU A 163 -1.43 -2.67 -9.46
CA LEU A 163 -2.80 -2.43 -9.00
C LEU A 163 -3.42 -1.16 -9.60
N LEU A 164 -2.62 -0.31 -10.26
CA LEU A 164 -3.13 0.80 -11.04
C LEU A 164 -3.87 0.27 -12.27
N ARG A 165 -4.94 0.97 -12.63
CA ARG A 165 -5.70 0.61 -13.84
C ARG A 165 -4.95 1.08 -15.07
N PRO A 166 -5.04 0.33 -16.18
CA PRO A 166 -4.50 0.79 -17.47
C PRO A 166 -5.00 2.19 -17.81
N ARG A 167 -4.10 3.00 -18.37
CA ARG A 167 -4.34 4.42 -18.72
C ARG A 167 -5.62 4.61 -19.52
N GLU A 168 -5.89 3.75 -20.51
CA GLU A 168 -7.06 3.84 -21.37
C GLU A 168 -8.37 3.71 -20.56
N GLN A 169 -8.41 2.82 -19.57
CA GLN A 169 -9.59 2.67 -18.71
C GLN A 169 -9.82 3.91 -17.83
N LEU A 170 -8.74 4.54 -17.37
CA LEU A 170 -8.83 5.77 -16.58
C LEU A 170 -9.33 6.93 -17.45
N GLU A 171 -8.87 7.04 -18.69
CA GLU A 171 -9.34 8.06 -19.64
C GLU A 171 -10.82 7.91 -19.99
N GLU A 172 -11.28 6.66 -20.21
CA GLU A 172 -12.71 6.37 -20.40
C GLU A 172 -13.52 6.79 -19.16
N CYS A 173 -13.04 6.47 -17.96
CA CYS A 173 -13.72 6.83 -16.71
C CYS A 173 -13.73 8.35 -16.48
N ARG A 174 -12.65 9.06 -16.83
CA ARG A 174 -12.59 10.52 -16.85
C ARG A 174 -13.66 11.12 -17.78
N ALA A 175 -13.93 10.47 -18.91
CA ALA A 175 -15.00 10.85 -19.84
C ALA A 175 -16.42 10.45 -19.37
N GLY A 176 -16.55 9.87 -18.17
CA GLY A 176 -17.83 9.50 -17.56
C GLY A 176 -18.24 8.04 -17.76
N ALA A 177 -17.36 7.19 -18.29
CA ALA A 177 -17.58 5.75 -18.27
C ALA A 177 -17.57 5.22 -16.83
N LYS A 178 -18.28 4.12 -16.60
CA LYS A 178 -18.21 3.42 -15.31
C LYS A 178 -16.99 2.52 -15.31
N PHE A 179 -16.28 2.47 -14.19
CA PHE A 179 -15.26 1.45 -13.99
C PHE A 179 -15.82 0.05 -14.26
N PRO A 180 -15.11 -0.78 -15.03
CA PRO A 180 -15.51 -2.17 -15.21
C PRO A 180 -15.47 -2.88 -13.85
N ALA A 181 -16.35 -3.87 -13.68
CA ALA A 181 -16.41 -4.69 -12.49
C ALA A 181 -15.05 -5.42 -12.34
N ALA A 182 -14.22 -4.95 -11.41
CA ALA A 182 -12.89 -5.48 -11.17
C ALA A 182 -12.67 -5.75 -9.67
N HIS A 183 -11.58 -6.44 -9.38
CA HIS A 183 -11.22 -6.90 -8.04
C HIS A 183 -11.08 -5.76 -7.01
N TYR A 184 -10.63 -4.57 -7.44
CA TYR A 184 -10.29 -3.45 -6.54
C TYR A 184 -11.36 -2.37 -6.40
N ARG A 185 -12.56 -2.56 -7.00
CA ARG A 185 -13.79 -1.73 -6.84
C ARG A 185 -13.56 -0.21 -6.81
N ASP A 186 -12.74 0.30 -7.74
CA ASP A 186 -12.29 1.70 -7.82
C ASP A 186 -13.38 2.72 -8.16
N ALA A 187 -14.63 2.32 -8.36
CA ALA A 187 -15.72 3.28 -8.59
C ALA A 187 -16.04 4.19 -7.38
N HIS A 188 -15.27 4.12 -6.31
CA HIS A 188 -15.28 5.10 -5.22
C HIS A 188 -14.35 6.29 -5.49
N TRP A 189 -13.45 6.19 -6.48
CA TRP A 189 -12.65 7.31 -6.97
C TRP A 189 -13.57 8.36 -7.61
N ASP A 190 -13.35 9.60 -7.21
CA ASP A 190 -13.94 10.76 -7.86
C ASP A 190 -13.08 11.21 -9.05
N THR A 191 -13.50 12.30 -9.70
CA THR A 191 -12.77 12.86 -10.84
C THR A 191 -11.33 13.24 -10.48
N ALA A 192 -11.09 13.80 -9.28
CA ALA A 192 -9.76 14.21 -8.86
C ALA A 192 -8.84 13.01 -8.63
N MET A 193 -9.36 11.92 -8.04
CA MET A 193 -8.61 10.66 -7.89
C MET A 193 -8.31 10.03 -9.25
N ILE A 194 -9.23 10.08 -10.22
CA ILE A 194 -8.96 9.59 -11.58
C ILE A 194 -7.86 10.41 -12.24
N GLU A 195 -7.90 11.74 -12.10
CA GLU A 195 -6.86 12.64 -12.61
C GLU A 195 -5.51 12.40 -11.92
N GLY A 196 -5.51 12.21 -10.60
CA GLY A 196 -4.30 11.85 -9.84
C GLY A 196 -3.70 10.52 -10.29
N ALA A 197 -4.53 9.51 -10.53
CA ALA A 197 -4.07 8.22 -11.06
C ALA A 197 -3.51 8.32 -12.49
N LEU A 198 -4.06 9.21 -13.33
CA LEU A 198 -3.52 9.49 -14.67
C LEU A 198 -2.18 10.23 -14.60
N ALA A 199 -2.00 11.13 -13.62
CA ALA A 199 -0.75 11.88 -13.45
C ALA A 199 0.44 10.97 -13.11
N ILE A 200 0.22 9.87 -12.39
CA ILE A 200 1.27 8.88 -12.09
C ILE A 200 1.89 8.32 -13.39
N TYR A 201 1.08 8.07 -14.43
CA TYR A 201 1.60 7.61 -15.72
C TYR A 201 2.37 8.67 -16.49
N ALA A 202 2.03 9.95 -16.33
CA ALA A 202 2.74 11.03 -17.02
C ALA A 202 4.16 11.21 -16.46
N GLU A 203 4.35 10.91 -15.17
CA GLU A 203 5.67 10.95 -14.53
C GLU A 203 6.55 9.76 -14.96
N ASP A 204 5.96 8.58 -15.15
CA ASP A 204 6.67 7.42 -15.72
C ASP A 204 7.12 7.70 -17.18
N ASP A 205 6.25 8.29 -18.01
CA ASP A 205 6.57 8.62 -19.42
C ASP A 205 7.72 9.64 -19.55
N GLU A 206 7.78 10.66 -18.67
CA GLU A 206 8.87 11.67 -18.69
C GLU A 206 10.22 11.08 -18.23
N SER A 207 10.22 10.06 -17.38
CA SER A 207 11.44 9.40 -16.91
C SER A 207 12.11 8.50 -17.96
N GLU A 208 11.36 8.00 -18.95
CA GLU A 208 11.90 7.20 -20.06
C GLU A 208 12.52 8.09 -21.17
N GLU A 209 12.10 9.36 -21.31
CA GLU A 209 12.65 10.28 -22.32
C GLU A 209 14.02 10.88 -21.92
N ASP A 210 14.33 10.93 -20.62
CA ASP A 210 15.59 11.50 -20.10
C ASP A 210 16.77 10.50 -20.12
N GLU A 211 16.54 9.20 -20.32
CA GLU A 211 17.63 8.18 -20.39
C GLU A 211 18.25 8.02 -21.80
N ASP A 212 17.66 8.62 -22.84
CA ASP A 212 18.08 8.46 -24.24
C ASP A 212 18.94 9.62 -24.80
N GLU A 213 19.27 10.65 -24.01
CA GLU A 213 20.06 11.83 -24.47
C GLU A 213 21.55 11.85 -24.05
N GLU A 214 22.09 10.81 -23.41
CA GLU A 214 23.53 10.74 -23.05
C GLU A 214 24.30 9.66 -23.83
N ASP A 215 24.38 9.73 -25.16
CA ASP A 215 25.36 8.89 -25.91
C ASP A 215 25.69 9.40 -27.35
N GLU A 216 25.86 10.70 -27.57
CA GLU A 216 26.50 11.19 -28.82
C GLU A 216 27.39 12.43 -28.61
N GLU A 217 28.62 12.24 -28.11
CA GLU A 217 29.80 13.13 -28.30
C GLU A 217 30.99 12.39 -27.64
N GLU A 218 32.14 12.07 -28.22
CA GLU A 218 32.98 12.73 -29.21
C GLU A 218 33.92 11.68 -29.86
N ASP A 219 34.12 11.73 -31.17
CA ASP A 219 35.39 11.28 -31.78
C ASP A 219 35.69 12.17 -33.00
N ILE A 220 36.28 13.34 -32.72
CA ILE A 220 36.88 14.21 -33.74
C ILE A 220 38.41 14.14 -33.61
N ASP A 221 38.99 13.37 -34.52
CA ASP A 221 40.33 13.43 -35.12
C ASP A 221 41.35 14.43 -34.53
N LYS A 222 42.54 13.94 -34.13
CA LYS A 222 43.86 14.49 -34.54
C LYS A 222 45.01 13.47 -34.40
N GLU A 223 45.42 12.83 -35.49
CA GLU A 223 46.84 12.49 -35.68
C GLU A 223 47.35 13.07 -37.01
N SER A 224 48.13 14.13 -36.87
CA SER A 224 49.06 14.62 -37.89
C SER A 224 50.34 15.00 -37.15
N GLN A 225 51.27 14.05 -37.05
CA GLN A 225 52.71 14.28 -37.04
C GLN A 225 53.50 12.98 -37.17
#